data_AF-A0A3B8N3H2-F1
#
_entry.id   AF-A0A3B8N3H2-F1
#
_cell.length_a   1.000
_cell.length_b   1.000
_cell.length_c   1.000
_cell.angle_alpha   90.00
_cell.angle_beta   90.00
_cell.angle_gamma   90.00
#
_symmetry.space_group_name_H-M   'P 1'
#
loop_
_entity.id
_entity.type
_entity.pdbx_description
1 polymer ?
#
loop_
_entity_poly.entity_id
_entity_poly.type
_entity_poly.pdbx_seq_one_letter_code
_entity_poly.pdbx_strand_id
1 'polypeptide(L)'
;MIRKVFTTLSLGLLVFGVPVKAKAYEVNEKLSIEANLTGVYQWLDKRKGDFKDEEKGSVVLDARVTFKPTEKDEFSVRGSFAKGNGLKKVSPFKLSPNSDDLRDDLHNINNRSRDHLQELWYARTFDLPGNSTLKTTLGIIDATAFIDQNRFANDDLTQFMNEAFVNNPLTNLVSYDYGVAVEWSKGPFSLALLGMQ
;
A
#
# COMPACT_ATOMS: atom_id res chain seq x y z
N MET A 1 17.87 45.83 -34.57
CA MET A 1 17.45 44.41 -34.69
C MET A 1 17.25 43.87 -33.27
N ILE A 2 16.01 43.93 -32.75
CA ILE A 2 15.69 43.67 -31.34
C ILE A 2 15.35 42.18 -31.18
N ARG A 3 16.20 41.44 -30.45
CA ARG A 3 15.93 40.06 -30.02
C ARG A 3 14.91 40.10 -28.88
N LYS A 4 13.68 39.65 -29.14
CA LYS A 4 12.71 39.31 -28.07
C LYS A 4 13.03 37.90 -27.59
N VAL A 5 13.59 37.80 -26.39
CA VAL A 5 13.69 36.54 -25.64
C VAL A 5 12.35 36.35 -24.94
N PHE A 6 11.53 35.43 -25.45
CA PHE A 6 10.35 34.95 -24.74
C PHE A 6 10.80 33.91 -23.72
N THR A 7 11.01 34.33 -22.49
CA THR A 7 11.17 33.40 -21.36
C THR A 7 9.77 32.97 -20.94
N THR A 8 9.34 31.80 -21.39
CA THR A 8 8.10 31.18 -20.89
C THR A 8 8.34 30.80 -19.44
N LEU A 9 7.81 31.61 -18.53
CA LEU A 9 7.78 31.31 -17.10
C LEU A 9 6.79 30.15 -16.91
N SER A 10 7.31 28.93 -16.83
CA SER A 10 6.53 27.76 -16.42
C SER A 10 6.14 27.95 -14.96
N LEU A 11 4.92 28.43 -14.74
CA LEU A 11 4.28 28.47 -13.43
C LEU A 11 3.97 27.01 -13.04
N GLY A 12 4.95 26.33 -12.44
CA GLY A 12 4.73 25.05 -11.80
C GLY A 12 3.80 25.28 -10.61
N LEU A 13 2.52 24.92 -10.76
CA LEU A 13 1.61 24.82 -9.64
C LEU A 13 2.06 23.61 -8.81
N LEU A 14 2.92 23.86 -7.83
CA LEU A 14 3.21 22.93 -6.75
C LEU A 14 1.94 22.82 -5.89
N VAL A 15 1.04 21.92 -6.27
CA VAL A 15 0.00 21.46 -5.36
C VAL A 15 0.72 20.59 -4.34
N PHE A 16 1.10 21.20 -3.22
CA PHE A 16 1.34 20.44 -2.01
C PHE A 16 0.07 19.63 -1.76
N GLY A 17 0.13 18.31 -1.98
CA GLY A 17 -0.91 17.41 -1.52
C GLY A 17 -1.03 17.64 -0.02
N VAL A 18 -2.03 18.38 0.40
CA VAL A 18 -2.37 18.48 1.81
C VAL A 18 -2.88 17.09 2.15
N PRO A 19 -2.19 16.30 3.00
CA PRO A 19 -2.74 15.03 3.44
C PRO A 19 -4.04 15.37 4.17
N VAL A 20 -5.16 15.06 3.53
CA VAL A 20 -6.46 15.19 4.18
C VAL A 20 -6.44 14.11 5.26
N LYS A 21 -6.50 14.52 6.52
CA LYS A 21 -6.48 13.61 7.66
C LYS A 21 -7.58 12.56 7.46
N ALA A 22 -7.17 11.32 7.19
CA ALA A 22 -8.08 10.18 7.24
C ALA A 22 -8.57 10.02 8.68
N LYS A 23 -9.87 9.81 8.85
CA LYS A 23 -10.47 9.55 10.15
C LYS A 23 -10.49 8.03 10.34
N ALA A 24 -9.63 7.51 11.20
CA ALA A 24 -9.88 6.21 11.81
C ALA A 24 -10.99 6.39 12.84
N TYR A 25 -12.08 5.63 12.72
CA TYR A 25 -13.16 5.64 13.70
C TYR A 25 -13.09 4.33 14.49
N GLU A 26 -12.58 4.43 15.72
CA GLU A 26 -12.72 3.37 16.69
C GLU A 26 -14.17 3.40 17.19
N VAL A 27 -14.95 2.40 16.78
CA VAL A 27 -16.36 2.29 17.17
C VAL A 27 -16.42 1.98 18.66
N ASN A 28 -15.55 1.08 19.12
CA ASN A 28 -15.27 0.76 20.51
C ASN A 28 -13.92 0.03 20.61
N GLU A 29 -13.50 -0.32 21.82
CA GLU A 29 -12.22 -1.02 22.10
C GLU A 29 -12.01 -2.33 21.32
N LYS A 30 -13.09 -2.92 20.78
CA LYS A 30 -13.06 -4.18 20.03
C LYS A 30 -13.22 -4.00 18.53
N LEU A 31 -13.71 -2.88 18.04
CA LEU A 31 -14.03 -2.70 16.62
C LEU A 31 -13.49 -1.37 16.10
N SER A 32 -12.59 -1.47 15.12
CA SER A 32 -12.01 -0.33 14.41
C SER A 32 -12.38 -0.38 12.93
N ILE A 33 -12.69 0.80 12.37
CA ILE A 33 -12.93 1.00 10.95
C ILE A 33 -11.99 2.10 10.47
N GLU A 34 -11.21 1.80 9.44
CA GLU A 34 -10.32 2.73 8.76
C GLU A 34 -10.77 2.85 7.30
N ALA A 35 -10.76 4.07 6.77
CA ALA A 35 -10.97 4.31 5.35
C ALA A 35 -10.09 5.46 4.85
N ASN A 36 -9.44 5.26 3.71
CA ASN A 36 -8.57 6.23 3.05
C ASN A 36 -9.07 6.46 1.63
N LEU A 37 -9.26 7.72 1.23
CA LEU A 37 -9.61 8.11 -0.13
C LEU A 37 -8.45 8.92 -0.71
N THR A 38 -7.78 8.36 -1.72
CA THR A 38 -6.59 8.93 -2.33
C THR A 38 -6.89 9.31 -3.77
N GLY A 39 -6.56 10.54 -4.16
CA GLY A 39 -6.68 11.02 -5.53
C GLY A 39 -5.31 11.45 -6.06
N VAL A 40 -4.91 10.91 -7.20
CA VAL A 40 -3.61 11.16 -7.82
C VAL A 40 -3.81 11.66 -9.25
N TYR A 41 -3.11 12.75 -9.58
CA TYR A 41 -3.01 13.27 -10.95
C TYR A 41 -1.54 13.28 -11.36
N GLN A 42 -1.24 12.75 -12.54
CA GLN A 42 0.11 12.57 -13.04
C GLN A 42 0.24 13.08 -14.47
N TRP A 43 1.36 13.75 -14.73
CA TRP A 43 1.71 14.28 -16.04
C TRP A 43 3.07 13.73 -16.48
N LEU A 44 3.11 13.12 -17.65
CA LEU A 44 4.30 12.60 -18.32
C LEU A 44 4.68 13.53 -19.47
N ASP A 45 5.88 14.11 -19.43
CA ASP A 45 6.44 15.02 -20.44
C ASP A 45 7.66 14.40 -21.14
N LYS A 46 7.58 14.23 -22.45
CA LYS A 46 8.59 13.58 -23.28
C LYS A 46 9.64 14.59 -23.73
N ARG A 47 10.72 14.65 -22.96
CA ARG A 47 11.95 15.39 -23.33
C ARG A 47 12.89 14.61 -24.24
N LYS A 48 12.97 13.30 -24.05
CA LYS A 48 13.85 12.37 -24.81
C LYS A 48 13.26 10.96 -24.75
N GLY A 49 13.40 10.19 -25.83
CA GLY A 49 12.89 8.82 -25.94
C GLY A 49 11.67 8.71 -26.86
N ASP A 50 11.19 7.50 -27.07
CA ASP A 50 10.04 7.22 -27.94
C ASP A 50 8.80 6.84 -27.11
N PHE A 51 8.18 7.85 -26.52
CA PHE A 51 6.88 7.75 -25.85
C PHE A 51 6.09 9.04 -26.08
N LYS A 52 4.83 9.08 -25.67
CA LYS A 52 3.97 10.25 -25.83
C LYS A 52 3.82 11.00 -24.52
N ASP A 53 3.55 12.29 -24.63
CA ASP A 53 3.07 13.06 -23.50
C ASP A 53 1.71 12.51 -23.08
N GLU A 54 1.51 12.29 -21.79
CA GLU A 54 0.29 11.69 -21.27
C GLU A 54 -0.11 12.37 -19.96
N GLU A 55 -1.41 12.56 -19.79
CA GLU A 55 -2.02 13.03 -18.54
C GLU A 55 -3.02 11.98 -18.09
N LYS A 56 -2.84 11.49 -16.85
CA LYS A 56 -3.69 10.44 -16.27
C LYS A 56 -3.92 10.71 -14.80
N GLY A 57 -4.98 10.12 -14.27
CA GLY A 57 -5.24 10.12 -12.84
C GLY A 57 -5.75 8.77 -12.36
N SER A 58 -5.75 8.63 -11.05
CA SER A 58 -6.38 7.53 -10.34
C SER A 58 -7.06 8.03 -9.07
N VAL A 59 -8.10 7.33 -8.65
CA VAL A 59 -8.72 7.51 -7.34
C VAL A 59 -8.86 6.14 -6.70
N VAL A 60 -8.45 6.01 -5.45
CA VAL A 60 -8.45 4.76 -4.67
C VAL A 60 -9.18 4.98 -3.35
N LEU A 61 -10.06 4.04 -2.99
CA LEU A 61 -10.71 3.95 -1.70
C LEU A 61 -10.28 2.64 -1.04
N ASP A 62 -9.45 2.73 0.00
CA ASP A 62 -9.14 1.62 0.89
C ASP A 62 -10.07 1.65 2.09
N ALA A 63 -10.55 0.49 2.50
CA ALA A 63 -11.30 0.32 3.73
C ALA A 63 -10.83 -0.93 4.48
N ARG A 64 -10.57 -0.79 5.77
CA ARG A 64 -10.22 -1.89 6.66
C ARG A 64 -11.15 -1.91 7.86
N VAL A 65 -11.63 -3.11 8.21
CA VAL A 65 -12.35 -3.36 9.45
C VAL A 65 -11.54 -4.36 10.27
N THR A 66 -11.29 -4.01 11.53
CA THR A 66 -10.57 -4.88 12.47
C THR A 66 -11.44 -5.14 13.69
N PHE A 67 -11.58 -6.41 14.06
CA PHE A 67 -12.37 -6.86 15.21
C PHE A 67 -11.52 -7.68 16.19
N LYS A 68 -11.49 -7.25 17.45
CA LYS A 68 -10.74 -7.83 18.56
C LYS A 68 -11.69 -8.32 19.66
N PRO A 69 -12.29 -9.51 19.53
CA PRO A 69 -13.27 -10.01 20.50
C PRO A 69 -12.67 -10.19 21.90
N THR A 70 -11.38 -10.50 21.96
CA THR A 70 -10.56 -10.67 23.17
C THR A 70 -9.23 -9.91 23.01
N GLU A 71 -8.43 -9.84 24.06
CA GLU A 71 -7.07 -9.28 24.00
C GLU A 71 -6.09 -10.12 23.17
N LYS A 72 -6.44 -11.38 22.86
CA LYS A 72 -5.55 -12.35 22.18
C LYS A 72 -5.98 -12.66 20.76
N ASP A 73 -7.18 -12.25 20.35
CA ASP A 73 -7.79 -12.62 19.08
C ASP A 73 -8.06 -11.37 18.24
N GLU A 74 -7.68 -11.39 16.98
CA GLU A 74 -7.87 -10.29 16.03
C GLU A 74 -8.33 -10.84 14.67
N PHE A 75 -9.36 -10.23 14.11
CA PHE A 75 -9.82 -10.47 12.74
C PHE A 75 -9.65 -9.18 11.95
N SER A 76 -9.21 -9.27 10.71
CA SER A 76 -9.17 -8.11 9.82
C SER A 76 -9.67 -8.47 8.43
N VAL A 77 -10.36 -7.51 7.84
CA VAL A 77 -10.74 -7.53 6.43
C VAL A 77 -10.35 -6.19 5.82
N ARG A 78 -9.66 -6.22 4.69
CA ARG A 78 -9.30 -5.03 3.91
C ARG A 78 -9.78 -5.20 2.47
N GLY A 79 -10.50 -4.19 1.98
CA GLY A 79 -10.84 -4.07 0.58
C GLY A 79 -10.37 -2.73 0.01
N SER A 80 -9.99 -2.73 -1.25
CA SER A 80 -9.62 -1.53 -2.00
C SER A 80 -10.37 -1.44 -3.33
N PHE A 81 -10.79 -0.23 -3.67
CA PHE A 81 -11.55 0.06 -4.87
C PHE A 81 -10.90 1.22 -5.60
N ALA A 82 -10.47 1.01 -6.84
CA ALA A 82 -9.80 2.04 -7.62
C ALA A 82 -10.46 2.30 -8.97
N LYS A 83 -10.34 3.55 -9.43
CA LYS A 83 -10.66 3.97 -10.78
C LYS A 83 -9.44 4.61 -11.42
N GLY A 84 -9.08 4.12 -12.61
CA GLY A 84 -7.89 4.56 -13.34
C GLY A 84 -6.63 3.84 -12.86
N ASN A 85 -5.59 3.90 -13.69
CA ASN A 85 -4.27 3.29 -13.42
C ASN A 85 -3.15 4.33 -13.40
N GLY A 86 -3.49 5.63 -13.30
CA GLY A 86 -2.51 6.71 -13.44
C GLY A 86 -1.67 6.51 -14.71
N LEU A 87 -0.36 6.73 -14.58
CA LEU A 87 0.61 6.46 -15.65
C LEU A 87 1.10 5.01 -15.71
N LYS A 88 0.69 4.10 -14.79
CA LYS A 88 1.25 2.74 -14.64
C LYS A 88 1.28 1.93 -15.95
N LYS A 89 0.28 2.11 -16.83
CA LYS A 89 0.17 1.36 -18.10
C LYS A 89 0.87 2.01 -19.31
N VAL A 90 1.24 3.29 -19.21
CA VAL A 90 1.82 4.06 -20.32
C VAL A 90 3.21 4.62 -20.00
N SER A 91 3.66 4.44 -18.76
CA SER A 91 4.96 4.85 -18.29
C SER A 91 6.08 4.15 -19.07
N PRO A 92 7.12 4.88 -19.51
CA PRO A 92 8.30 4.28 -20.13
C PRO A 92 9.25 3.64 -19.10
N PHE A 93 8.97 3.79 -17.79
CA PHE A 93 9.78 3.24 -16.71
C PHE A 93 9.31 1.85 -16.30
N LYS A 94 10.26 0.99 -15.90
CA LYS A 94 9.96 -0.36 -15.39
C LYS A 94 9.18 -0.31 -14.07
N LEU A 95 9.55 0.62 -13.19
CA LEU A 95 8.89 0.86 -11.92
C LEU A 95 7.77 1.87 -12.12
N SER A 96 6.64 1.63 -11.45
CA SER A 96 5.47 2.49 -11.54
C SER A 96 5.72 3.84 -10.86
N PRO A 97 5.36 4.95 -11.52
CA PRO A 97 5.35 6.26 -10.86
C PRO A 97 4.32 6.38 -9.72
N ASN A 98 3.34 5.47 -9.67
CA ASN A 98 2.39 5.31 -8.56
C ASN A 98 2.40 3.85 -8.08
N SER A 99 2.87 3.60 -6.87
CA SER A 99 3.01 2.27 -6.26
C SER A 99 1.73 1.70 -5.66
N ASP A 100 0.69 2.53 -5.53
CA ASP A 100 -0.61 2.12 -5.00
C ASP A 100 -1.23 0.98 -5.84
N ASP A 101 -2.15 0.22 -5.24
CA ASP A 101 -2.94 -0.78 -5.94
C ASP A 101 -4.04 -0.08 -6.75
N LEU A 102 -3.87 -0.04 -8.05
CA LEU A 102 -4.78 0.67 -8.95
C LEU A 102 -5.78 -0.29 -9.57
N ARG A 103 -6.67 0.26 -10.40
CA ARG A 103 -7.84 -0.45 -10.94
C ARG A 103 -7.51 -1.87 -11.40
N ASP A 104 -6.47 -2.04 -12.20
CA ASP A 104 -6.15 -3.32 -12.81
C ASP A 104 -5.43 -4.28 -11.85
N ASP A 105 -4.81 -3.78 -10.78
CA ASP A 105 -4.17 -4.59 -9.75
C ASP A 105 -5.20 -5.24 -8.82
N LEU A 106 -6.38 -4.60 -8.69
CA LEU A 106 -7.47 -5.01 -7.80
C LEU A 106 -8.46 -6.00 -8.43
N HIS A 107 -8.20 -6.48 -9.66
CA HIS A 107 -9.01 -7.48 -10.34
C HIS A 107 -8.24 -8.79 -10.50
N ASN A 108 -8.90 -9.91 -10.22
CA ASN A 108 -8.33 -11.26 -10.31
C ASN A 108 -6.97 -11.38 -9.59
N ILE A 109 -6.89 -10.81 -8.37
CA ILE A 109 -5.66 -10.70 -7.58
C ILE A 109 -5.01 -12.08 -7.46
N ASN A 110 -3.73 -12.19 -7.83
CA ASN A 110 -2.98 -13.46 -7.87
C ASN A 110 -3.68 -14.59 -8.65
N ASN A 111 -4.41 -14.26 -9.71
CA ASN A 111 -5.21 -15.20 -10.51
C ASN A 111 -6.31 -15.92 -9.71
N ARG A 112 -6.81 -15.28 -8.64
CA ARG A 112 -7.95 -15.76 -7.85
C ARG A 112 -9.19 -14.98 -8.26
N SER A 113 -10.35 -15.64 -8.30
CA SER A 113 -11.65 -15.01 -8.55
C SER A 113 -12.14 -14.17 -7.36
N ARG A 114 -11.33 -13.18 -6.98
CA ARG A 114 -11.42 -12.31 -5.81
C ARG A 114 -11.00 -10.92 -6.26
N ASP A 115 -11.98 -10.07 -6.54
CA ASP A 115 -11.75 -8.67 -6.86
C ASP A 115 -11.85 -7.84 -5.59
N HIS A 116 -11.02 -6.80 -5.50
CA HIS A 116 -11.02 -5.77 -4.44
C HIS A 116 -10.67 -6.23 -3.03
N LEU A 117 -10.79 -7.53 -2.70
CA LEU A 117 -10.43 -8.08 -1.40
C LEU A 117 -8.92 -8.35 -1.32
N GLN A 118 -8.20 -7.49 -0.61
CA GLN A 118 -6.76 -7.57 -0.40
C GLN A 118 -6.41 -8.48 0.79
N GLU A 119 -7.07 -8.30 1.93
CA GLU A 119 -6.77 -9.05 3.15
C GLU A 119 -8.05 -9.59 3.80
N LEU A 120 -7.97 -10.82 4.30
CA LEU A 120 -8.97 -11.43 5.17
C LEU A 120 -8.26 -12.47 6.03
N TRP A 121 -7.99 -12.13 7.27
CA TRP A 121 -7.20 -12.99 8.14
C TRP A 121 -7.66 -12.94 9.59
N TYR A 122 -7.25 -13.98 10.32
CA TYR A 122 -7.37 -14.09 11.76
C TYR A 122 -5.96 -14.23 12.35
N ALA A 123 -5.72 -13.56 13.48
CA ALA A 123 -4.52 -13.68 14.26
C ALA A 123 -4.81 -14.03 15.72
N ARG A 124 -3.96 -14.87 16.29
CA ARG A 124 -3.96 -15.19 17.72
C ARG A 124 -2.59 -14.92 18.33
N THR A 125 -2.59 -14.28 19.50
CA THR A 125 -1.37 -14.09 20.31
C THR A 125 -1.37 -15.04 21.50
N PHE A 126 -0.24 -15.72 21.70
CA PHE A 126 0.02 -16.59 22.86
C PHE A 126 1.09 -15.95 23.74
N ASP A 127 0.83 -15.90 25.03
CA ASP A 127 1.86 -15.58 26.03
C ASP A 127 2.68 -16.84 26.30
N LEU A 128 3.98 -16.70 26.20
CA LEU A 128 4.94 -17.78 26.42
C LEU A 128 5.78 -17.49 27.68
N PRO A 129 6.35 -18.54 28.31
CA PRO A 129 7.24 -18.37 29.44
C PRO A 129 8.39 -17.39 29.18
N GLY A 130 8.86 -16.74 30.24
CA GLY A 130 9.94 -15.77 30.15
C GLY A 130 9.55 -14.46 29.45
N ASN A 131 8.28 -14.06 29.56
CA ASN A 131 7.71 -12.83 29.01
C ASN A 131 7.96 -12.69 27.50
N SER A 132 7.73 -13.80 26.78
CA SER A 132 7.80 -13.82 25.32
C SER A 132 6.41 -14.00 24.74
N THR A 133 6.21 -13.58 23.49
CA THR A 133 4.93 -13.73 22.79
C THR A 133 5.13 -14.44 21.47
N LEU A 134 4.08 -15.15 21.05
CA LEU A 134 3.98 -15.75 19.73
C LEU A 134 2.66 -15.31 19.10
N LYS A 135 2.71 -14.52 18.03
CA LYS A 135 1.54 -14.19 17.22
C LYS A 135 1.52 -15.11 16.00
N THR A 136 0.38 -15.72 15.73
CA THR A 136 0.15 -16.51 14.52
C THR A 136 -0.99 -15.88 13.74
N THR A 137 -0.77 -15.61 12.47
CA THR A 137 -1.76 -15.04 11.54
C THR A 137 -1.99 -16.01 10.40
N LEU A 138 -3.25 -16.25 10.04
CA LEU A 138 -3.64 -17.08 8.91
C LEU A 138 -4.77 -16.45 8.11
N GLY A 139 -4.72 -16.60 6.79
CA GLY A 139 -5.75 -16.11 5.89
C GLY A 139 -5.18 -15.57 4.59
N ILE A 140 -5.87 -14.62 3.98
CA ILE A 140 -5.36 -13.82 2.88
C ILE A 140 -4.58 -12.65 3.52
N ILE A 141 -3.26 -12.63 3.33
CA ILE A 141 -2.36 -11.68 4.00
C ILE A 141 -1.45 -10.97 2.99
N ASP A 142 -0.86 -9.86 3.42
CA ASP A 142 0.19 -9.16 2.71
C ASP A 142 1.55 -9.52 3.32
N ALA A 143 2.41 -10.20 2.56
CA ALA A 143 3.74 -10.60 3.03
C ALA A 143 4.62 -9.42 3.44
N THR A 144 4.46 -8.27 2.77
CA THR A 144 5.29 -7.08 3.02
C THR A 144 5.09 -6.60 4.45
N ALA A 145 3.88 -6.69 5.00
CA ALA A 145 3.56 -6.31 6.37
C ALA A 145 4.35 -7.06 7.45
N PHE A 146 4.94 -8.22 7.12
CA PHE A 146 5.68 -9.05 8.08
C PHE A 146 7.20 -9.01 7.89
N ILE A 147 7.69 -8.92 6.65
CA ILE A 147 9.11 -9.06 6.33
C ILE A 147 9.76 -7.70 6.04
N ASP A 148 9.05 -6.82 5.36
CA ASP A 148 9.52 -5.48 5.08
C ASP A 148 8.92 -4.53 6.12
N GLN A 149 9.67 -4.19 7.16
CA GLN A 149 9.14 -3.43 8.30
C GLN A 149 9.60 -1.97 8.32
N ASN A 150 10.01 -1.42 7.16
CA ASN A 150 10.42 -0.03 7.09
C ASN A 150 9.21 0.92 7.07
N ARG A 151 8.89 1.49 8.23
CA ARG A 151 7.75 2.41 8.41
C ARG A 151 7.71 3.63 7.46
N PHE A 152 8.83 4.02 6.85
CA PHE A 152 8.89 5.16 5.94
C PHE A 152 8.76 4.73 4.48
N ALA A 153 9.47 3.68 4.09
CA ALA A 153 9.38 3.13 2.73
C ALA A 153 8.02 2.48 2.48
N ASN A 154 7.36 1.94 3.50
CA ASN A 154 6.08 1.25 3.35
C ASN A 154 4.87 2.19 3.46
N ASP A 155 5.08 3.50 3.45
CA ASP A 155 4.02 4.51 3.44
C ASP A 155 3.95 5.16 2.06
N ASP A 156 3.21 4.50 1.18
CA ASP A 156 3.03 4.89 -0.21
C ASP A 156 2.02 6.03 -0.42
N LEU A 157 1.19 6.27 0.59
CA LEU A 157 0.18 7.32 0.58
C LEU A 157 0.73 8.68 0.99
N THR A 158 1.64 8.73 1.99
CA THR A 158 2.09 10.01 2.56
C THR A 158 3.58 10.27 2.44
N GLN A 159 4.42 9.25 2.24
CA GLN A 159 5.88 9.44 2.09
C GLN A 159 6.33 9.34 0.65
N PHE A 160 6.05 8.22 -0.03
CA PHE A 160 6.59 7.98 -1.37
C PHE A 160 5.53 7.42 -2.32
N MET A 161 5.21 8.14 -3.39
CA MET A 161 4.30 7.63 -4.41
C MET A 161 4.99 6.68 -5.41
N ASN A 162 6.31 6.80 -5.59
CA ASN A 162 7.03 6.06 -6.63
C ASN A 162 7.55 4.73 -6.10
N GLU A 163 7.30 3.64 -6.83
CA GLU A 163 7.69 2.27 -6.47
C GLU A 163 9.20 2.10 -6.21
N ALA A 164 10.05 2.97 -6.76
CA ALA A 164 11.48 2.97 -6.46
C ALA A 164 11.83 3.24 -4.99
N PHE A 165 10.91 3.83 -4.23
CA PHE A 165 11.09 4.17 -2.81
C PHE A 165 10.08 3.47 -1.91
N VAL A 166 9.18 2.66 -2.49
CA VAL A 166 8.14 1.94 -1.75
C VAL A 166 8.54 0.48 -1.61
N ASN A 167 8.53 0.01 -0.36
CA ASN A 167 9.02 -1.30 0.02
C ASN A 167 10.49 -1.53 -0.41
N ASN A 168 10.99 -2.73 -0.15
CA ASN A 168 12.33 -3.16 -0.48
C ASN A 168 12.35 -3.71 -1.93
N PRO A 169 13.06 -3.03 -2.86
CA PRO A 169 13.04 -3.39 -4.28
C PRO A 169 13.78 -4.71 -4.59
N LEU A 170 14.53 -5.26 -3.62
CA LEU A 170 15.23 -6.54 -3.76
C LEU A 170 14.39 -7.73 -3.27
N THR A 171 13.27 -7.49 -2.58
CA THR A 171 12.40 -8.53 -2.04
C THR A 171 11.07 -8.50 -2.77
N ASN A 172 10.90 -9.41 -3.74
CA ASN A 172 9.62 -9.60 -4.42
C ASN A 172 8.70 -10.50 -3.56
N LEU A 173 8.08 -9.90 -2.55
CA LEU A 173 7.19 -10.59 -1.63
C LEU A 173 5.77 -10.68 -2.21
N VAL A 174 5.07 -11.78 -1.95
CA VAL A 174 3.70 -12.00 -2.44
C VAL A 174 2.71 -11.23 -1.56
N SER A 175 1.97 -10.29 -2.13
CA SER A 175 0.88 -9.60 -1.41
C SER A 175 -0.48 -10.20 -1.75
N TYR A 176 -1.40 -10.19 -0.79
CA TYR A 176 -2.83 -10.52 -0.98
C TYR A 176 -3.12 -11.94 -1.45
N ASP A 177 -2.42 -12.94 -0.89
CA ASP A 177 -2.78 -14.35 -1.08
C ASP A 177 -2.79 -15.14 0.22
N TYR A 178 -3.18 -16.41 0.12
CA TYR A 178 -3.21 -17.33 1.23
C TYR A 178 -1.83 -17.45 1.84
N GLY A 179 -1.76 -17.22 3.15
CA GLY A 179 -0.52 -17.28 3.88
C GLY A 179 -0.72 -17.56 5.36
N VAL A 180 0.42 -17.90 5.97
CA VAL A 180 0.57 -18.04 7.41
C VAL A 180 1.81 -17.28 7.82
N ALA A 181 1.67 -16.43 8.84
CA ALA A 181 2.78 -15.75 9.49
C ALA A 181 2.87 -16.20 10.95
N VAL A 182 4.10 -16.35 11.42
CA VAL A 182 4.41 -16.63 12.83
C VAL A 182 5.45 -15.61 13.29
N GLU A 183 5.09 -14.80 14.27
CA GLU A 183 5.93 -13.74 14.82
C GLU A 183 6.22 -14.05 16.28
N TRP A 184 7.49 -14.30 16.60
CA TRP A 184 7.94 -14.46 17.97
C TRP A 184 8.64 -13.19 18.45
N SER A 185 8.40 -12.78 19.69
CA SER A 185 9.11 -11.65 20.30
C SER A 185 9.52 -11.93 21.75
N LYS A 186 10.70 -11.44 22.14
CA LYS A 186 11.21 -11.46 23.52
C LYS A 186 12.14 -10.28 23.76
N GLY A 187 11.68 -9.30 24.55
CA GLY A 187 12.44 -8.08 24.80
C GLY A 187 12.75 -7.35 23.47
N PRO A 188 14.03 -7.06 23.16
CA PRO A 188 14.40 -6.36 21.92
C PRO A 188 14.51 -7.28 20.69
N PHE A 189 14.30 -8.58 20.85
CA PHE A 189 14.46 -9.55 19.75
C PHE A 189 13.09 -9.95 19.20
N SER A 190 13.00 -10.00 17.88
CA SER A 190 11.87 -10.56 17.15
C SER A 190 12.33 -11.47 16.02
N LEU A 191 11.49 -12.44 15.68
CA LEU A 191 11.66 -13.32 14.53
C LEU A 191 10.30 -13.48 13.85
N ALA A 192 10.25 -13.24 12.54
CA ALA A 192 9.08 -13.50 11.71
C ALA A 192 9.37 -14.64 10.73
N LEU A 193 8.46 -15.59 10.62
CA LEU A 193 8.45 -16.63 9.61
C LEU A 193 7.16 -16.50 8.81
N LEU A 194 7.27 -16.63 7.49
CA LEU A 194 6.17 -16.42 6.56
C LEU A 194 6.14 -17.54 5.53
N GLY A 195 4.95 -18.09 5.29
CA GLY A 195 4.65 -18.97 4.16
C GLY A 195 3.50 -18.39 3.35
N MET A 196 3.69 -18.26 2.03
CA MET A 196 2.70 -17.76 1.07
C MET A 196 2.46 -18.81 0.00
N GLN A 197 1.27 -18.81 -0.61
CA GLN A 197 0.90 -19.63 -1.76
C GLN A 197 0.50 -18.76 -2.95
#